data_AF-A0A1N6PHN9-F1
#
_entry.id   AF-A0A1N6PHN9-F1
#
_cell.length_a   1.000
_cell.length_b   1.000
_cell.length_c   1.000
_cell.angle_alpha   90.00
_cell.angle_beta   90.00
_cell.angle_gamma   90.00
#
_symmetry.space_group_name_H-M   'P 1'
#
loop_
_entity.id
_entity.type
_entity.pdbx_description
1 polymer ?
#
loop_
_entity_poly.entity_id
_entity_poly.type
_entity_poly.pdbx_seq_one_letter_code
_entity_poly.pdbx_strand_id
1 'polypeptide(L)' 'MAMTPRRPVNPKDAAEALFKPVKKPAAPVVERRAAPDVKELVSIKLDSAVLAHFQKDGPGWQDRINDALRTVVEADGGE' A
#
# COMPACT_ATOMS: atom_id res chain seq x y z
N MET A 1 14.35 -67.44 -4.51
CA MET A 1 14.13 -66.20 -3.75
C MET A 1 13.52 -65.18 -4.70
N ALA A 2 12.29 -64.73 -4.45
CA ALA A 2 11.55 -63.85 -5.37
C ALA A 2 12.00 -62.38 -5.20
N MET A 3 12.45 -61.74 -6.28
CA MET A 3 12.66 -60.28 -6.31
C MET A 3 11.43 -59.63 -6.92
N THR A 4 10.59 -59.02 -6.08
CA THR A 4 9.44 -58.21 -6.51
C THR A 4 9.95 -56.98 -7.28
N PRO A 5 9.38 -56.67 -8.47
CA PRO A 5 9.83 -55.53 -9.26
C PRO A 5 9.57 -54.22 -8.51
N ARG A 6 10.60 -53.37 -8.48
CA ARG A 6 10.59 -52.07 -7.79
C ARG A 6 9.45 -51.20 -8.34
N ARG A 7 8.58 -50.75 -7.43
CA ARG A 7 7.45 -49.84 -7.67
C ARG A 7 7.89 -48.68 -8.59
N PRO A 8 7.30 -48.51 -9.78
CA PRO A 8 7.56 -47.32 -10.58
C PRO A 8 7.04 -46.11 -9.80
N VAL A 9 7.90 -45.11 -9.64
CA VAL A 9 7.53 -43.80 -9.09
C VAL A 9 6.25 -43.32 -9.78
N ASN A 10 5.21 -43.13 -8.99
CA ASN A 10 3.85 -42.88 -9.49
C ASN A 10 3.85 -41.53 -10.23
N PRO A 11 3.53 -41.46 -11.53
CA PRO A 11 3.67 -40.25 -12.34
C PRO A 11 2.80 -39.08 -11.84
N LYS A 12 1.75 -39.38 -11.05
CA LYS A 12 0.91 -38.38 -10.39
C LYS A 12 1.67 -37.61 -9.30
N ASP A 13 2.54 -38.27 -8.56
CA ASP A 13 3.30 -37.67 -7.44
C ASP A 13 4.37 -36.68 -7.96
N ALA A 14 5.00 -37.02 -9.09
CA ALA A 14 5.93 -36.14 -9.80
C ALA A 14 5.23 -34.88 -10.36
N ALA A 15 3.99 -34.99 -10.81
CA ALA A 15 3.22 -33.85 -11.32
C ALA A 15 2.77 -32.90 -10.19
N GLU A 16 2.34 -33.44 -9.04
CA GLU A 16 1.96 -32.59 -7.90
C GLU A 16 3.15 -31.81 -7.30
N ALA A 17 4.38 -32.33 -7.42
CA ALA A 17 5.58 -31.61 -6.99
C ALA A 17 5.89 -30.37 -7.83
N LEU A 18 5.52 -30.36 -9.12
CA LEU A 18 5.75 -29.25 -10.05
C LEU A 18 4.76 -28.08 -9.87
N PHE A 19 3.60 -28.33 -9.27
CA PHE A 19 2.54 -27.33 -9.10
C PHE A 19 2.38 -26.81 -7.66
N LYS A 20 3.33 -27.11 -6.77
CA LYS A 20 3.34 -26.53 -5.42
C LYS A 20 3.51 -25.01 -5.51
N PRO A 21 2.57 -24.20 -4.98
CA PRO A 21 2.70 -22.75 -5.03
C PRO A 21 3.85 -22.31 -4.10
N VAL A 22 4.96 -21.89 -4.70
CA VAL A 22 6.07 -21.26 -3.99
C VAL A 22 5.58 -19.92 -3.45
N LYS A 23 5.49 -19.80 -2.13
CA LYS A 23 5.15 -18.55 -1.44
C LYS A 23 6.23 -17.52 -1.77
N LYS A 24 5.89 -16.54 -2.60
CA LYS A 24 6.79 -15.42 -2.94
C LYS A 24 7.23 -14.75 -1.63
N PRO A 25 8.53 -14.58 -1.37
CA PRO A 25 8.98 -13.80 -0.22
C PRO A 25 8.43 -12.39 -0.36
N ALA A 26 7.82 -11.87 0.71
CA ALA A 26 7.38 -10.49 0.78
C ALA A 26 8.58 -9.60 0.45
N ALA A 27 8.43 -8.73 -0.55
CA ALA A 27 9.46 -7.77 -0.90
C ALA A 27 9.86 -7.00 0.37
N PRO A 28 11.17 -6.73 0.58
CA PRO A 28 11.58 -5.90 1.69
C PRO A 28 10.82 -4.58 1.59
N VAL A 29 10.19 -4.17 2.69
CA VAL A 29 9.67 -2.81 2.82
C VAL A 29 10.89 -1.91 2.64
N VAL A 30 11.04 -1.41 1.42
CA VAL A 30 11.93 -0.29 1.16
C VAL A 30 11.33 0.83 1.98
N GLU A 31 11.94 1.12 3.14
CA GLU A 31 11.75 2.39 3.82
C GLU A 31 12.13 3.47 2.81
N ARG A 32 11.14 3.93 2.05
CA ARG A 32 11.26 5.11 1.23
C ARG A 32 11.54 6.21 2.23
N ARG A 33 12.79 6.63 2.30
CA ARG A 33 13.21 7.87 2.95
C ARG A 33 12.13 8.90 2.63
N ALA A 34 11.42 9.35 3.66
CA ALA A 34 10.32 10.29 3.50
C ALA A 34 10.89 11.47 2.72
N ALA A 35 10.43 11.64 1.48
CA ALA A 35 10.71 12.86 0.77
C ALA A 35 10.18 14.03 1.63
N PRO A 36 10.80 15.20 1.62
CA PRO A 36 10.36 16.33 2.44
C PRO A 36 8.93 16.83 2.12
N ASP A 37 8.27 16.27 1.10
CA ASP A 37 6.91 16.61 0.66
C ASP A 37 6.02 15.34 0.59
N VAL A 38 6.07 14.48 1.61
CA VAL A 38 5.16 13.33 1.68
C VAL A 38 3.87 13.77 2.39
N LYS A 39 2.75 13.73 1.66
CA LYS A 39 1.42 13.88 2.25
C LYS A 39 1.10 12.66 3.10
N GLU A 40 0.93 12.86 4.41
CA GLU A 40 0.54 11.80 5.33
C GLU A 40 -0.99 11.69 5.42
N LEU A 41 -1.52 10.46 5.32
CA LEU A 41 -2.94 10.21 5.50
C LEU A 41 -3.26 10.18 7.00
N VAL A 42 -3.84 11.27 7.49
CA VAL A 42 -4.23 11.42 8.90
C VAL A 42 -5.74 11.56 9.05
N SER A 43 -6.28 11.02 10.15
CA SER A 43 -7.70 11.17 10.50
C SER A 43 -7.91 12.45 11.31
N ILE A 44 -8.25 13.55 10.63
CA ILE A 44 -8.62 14.83 11.25
C ILE A 44 -10.14 15.05 11.22
N LYS A 45 -10.67 15.75 12.22
CA LYS A 45 -12.07 16.21 12.22
C LYS A 45 -12.13 17.62 11.65
N LEU A 46 -12.94 17.82 10.63
CA LEU A 46 -13.21 19.11 9.99
C LEU A 46 -14.69 19.45 10.17
N ASP A 47 -14.99 20.73 10.32
CA ASP A 47 -16.37 21.22 10.35
C ASP A 47 -17.08 20.95 9.02
N SER A 48 -18.38 20.61 9.11
CA SER A 48 -19.21 20.34 7.92
C SER A 48 -19.28 21.54 6.97
N ALA A 49 -19.30 22.77 7.52
CA ALA A 49 -19.28 23.99 6.72
C ALA A 49 -17.98 24.17 5.92
N VAL A 50 -16.84 23.79 6.51
CA VAL A 50 -15.54 23.84 5.85
C VAL A 50 -15.49 22.79 4.74
N LEU A 51 -15.91 21.55 5.02
CA LEU A 51 -15.97 20.49 4.01
C LEU A 51 -16.87 20.90 2.83
N ALA A 52 -18.07 21.41 3.10
CA ALA A 52 -18.99 21.87 2.07
C ALA A 52 -18.38 23.01 1.22
N HIS A 53 -17.66 23.95 1.86
CA HIS A 53 -16.98 25.03 1.17
C HIS A 53 -15.94 24.51 0.18
N PHE A 54 -15.11 23.54 0.54
CA PHE A 54 -14.05 23.05 -0.35
C PHE A 54 -14.58 22.05 -1.39
N GLN A 55 -15.61 21.26 -1.05
CA GLN A 55 -16.22 20.29 -1.97
C GLN A 55 -17.02 20.94 -3.11
N LYS A 56 -17.59 22.15 -2.89
CA LYS A 56 -18.37 22.86 -3.92
C LYS A 56 -17.59 23.11 -5.21
N ASP A 57 -16.26 23.30 -5.09
CA ASP A 57 -15.37 23.62 -6.21
C ASP A 57 -14.90 22.35 -6.96
N GLY A 58 -15.41 21.17 -6.57
CA GLY A 58 -15.22 19.92 -7.28
C GLY A 58 -13.96 19.13 -6.87
N PRO A 59 -13.45 18.24 -7.74
CA PRO A 59 -12.32 17.36 -7.42
C PRO A 59 -11.07 18.15 -6.97
N GLY A 60 -10.21 17.51 -6.16
CA GLY A 60 -9.03 18.16 -5.56
C GLY A 60 -9.33 19.03 -4.33
N TRP A 61 -10.52 18.92 -3.74
CA TRP A 61 -10.88 19.71 -2.55
C TRP A 61 -9.98 19.47 -1.34
N GLN A 62 -9.41 18.27 -1.20
CA GLN A 62 -8.45 17.95 -0.13
C GLN A 62 -7.11 18.68 -0.33
N ASP A 63 -6.63 18.76 -1.57
CA ASP A 63 -5.41 19.51 -1.90
C ASP A 63 -5.61 21.01 -1.61
N ARG A 64 -6.78 21.57 -1.94
CA ARG A 64 -7.11 22.97 -1.60
C ARG A 64 -7.13 23.23 -0.09
N ILE A 65 -7.64 22.29 0.70
CA ILE A 65 -7.55 22.39 2.18
C ILE A 65 -6.08 22.38 2.61
N ASN A 66 -5.27 21.51 2.04
CA ASN A 66 -3.86 21.41 2.39
C ASN A 66 -3.08 22.69 2.02
N ASP A 67 -3.36 23.30 0.87
CA ASP A 67 -2.75 24.56 0.45
C ASP A 67 -3.15 25.73 1.39
N ALA A 68 -4.42 25.77 1.80
CA ALA A 68 -4.88 26.75 2.77
C ALA A 68 -4.18 26.59 4.13
N LEU A 69 -4.03 25.35 4.61
CA LEU A 69 -3.29 25.07 5.85
C LEU A 69 -1.81 25.44 5.72
N ARG A 70 -1.17 25.16 4.58
CA ARG A 70 0.21 25.55 4.31
C ARG A 70 0.39 27.07 4.36
N THR A 71 -0.55 27.82 3.79
CA THR A 71 -0.51 29.28 3.80
C THR A 71 -0.57 29.83 5.24
N VAL A 72 -1.37 29.20 6.11
CA VAL A 72 -1.44 29.55 7.54
C VAL A 72 -0.12 29.26 8.24
N VAL A 73 0.50 28.11 7.98
CA VAL A 73 1.81 27.75 8.55
C VAL A 73 2.91 28.72 8.10
N GLU A 74 2.93 29.08 6.81
CA GLU A 74 3.88 30.07 6.28
C GLU A 74 3.67 31.46 6.92
N ALA A 75 2.41 31.85 7.15
CA ALA A 75 2.07 33.12 7.79
C ALA A 75 2.37 33.15 9.30
N ASP A 76 2.26 32.02 9.99
CA ASP A 76 2.55 31.90 11.43
C ASP A 76 4.06 31.96 11.73
N GLY A 77 4.90 31.76 10.71
CA GLY A 77 6.36 31.88 10.82
C GLY A 77 7.08 30.58 10.47
N GLY A 78 6.73 29.97 9.34
CA GLY A 78 7.50 28.86 8.78
C GLY A 78 8.98 29.25 8.62
N GLU A 79 9.81 28.75 9.54
CA GLU A 79 11.27 28.86 9.54
C GLU A 79 11.92 28.15 8.34
#